data_AF-A0A8J5PGM6-F1
#
_entry.id   AF-A0A8J5PGM6-F1
#
_cell.length_a   1.000
_cell.length_b   1.000
_cell.length_c   1.000
_cell.angle_alpha   90.00
_cell.angle_beta   90.00
_cell.angle_gamma   90.00
#
_symmetry.space_group_name_H-M   'P 1'
#
loop_
_entity.id
_entity.type
_entity.pdbx_description
1 polymer ?
#
loop_
_entity_poly.entity_id
_entity_poly.type
_entity_poly.pdbx_seq_one_letter_code
_entity_poly.pdbx_strand_id
1 'polypeptide(L)'
;MAASSKTSLPQSILIFNQIVEQVARCAETLADIRSPAHKHQDDVQAVYAKLRATWERISKSSYASERETLQAEIRSHTAELERLRQNYELGLKDAEAEYECRVDIVVKALCEALDESTSTLLTWLSEGGSKQDG
;
A
#
# COMPACT_ATOMS: atom_id res chain seq x y z
N MET A 1 -46.75 26.09 -8.59
CA MET A 1 -45.27 26.17 -8.69
C MET A 1 -44.70 25.35 -7.55
N ALA A 2 -44.03 24.22 -7.85
CA ALA A 2 -43.38 23.41 -6.84
C ALA A 2 -42.00 24.00 -6.55
N ALA A 3 -41.82 24.59 -5.37
CA ALA A 3 -40.49 24.95 -4.88
C ALA A 3 -39.74 23.64 -4.61
N SER A 4 -38.84 23.27 -5.53
CA SER A 4 -37.90 22.19 -5.33
C SER A 4 -36.84 22.67 -4.33
N SER A 5 -37.16 22.60 -3.04
CA SER A 5 -36.20 22.82 -1.97
C SER A 5 -35.13 21.73 -2.06
N LYS A 6 -33.99 22.05 -2.66
CA LYS A 6 -32.76 21.28 -2.45
C LYS A 6 -32.43 21.43 -0.98
N THR A 7 -32.88 20.49 -0.15
CA THR A 7 -32.43 20.38 1.23
C THR A 7 -30.95 20.04 1.18
N SER A 8 -30.09 21.05 1.38
CA SER A 8 -28.65 20.83 1.56
C SER A 8 -28.45 19.94 2.78
N LEU A 9 -27.54 18.98 2.67
CA LEU A 9 -27.21 18.11 3.81
C LEU A 9 -26.80 18.96 5.03
N PRO A 10 -27.20 18.56 6.25
CA PRO A 10 -26.71 19.17 7.47
C PRO A 10 -25.18 19.22 7.49
N GLN A 11 -24.63 20.33 8.00
CA GLN A 11 -23.18 20.55 8.07
C GLN A 11 -22.44 19.42 8.80
N SER A 12 -23.06 18.86 9.84
CA SER A 12 -22.52 17.69 10.55
C SER A 12 -22.35 16.49 9.62
N ILE A 13 -23.31 16.21 8.74
CA ILE A 13 -23.21 15.11 7.76
C ILE A 13 -22.10 15.37 6.75
N LEU A 14 -21.91 16.63 6.32
CA LEU A 14 -20.81 17.00 5.42
C LEU A 14 -19.44 16.74 6.08
N ILE A 15 -19.28 17.13 7.35
CA ILE A 15 -18.04 16.90 8.10
C ILE A 15 -17.78 15.40 8.31
N PHE A 16 -18.81 14.63 8.66
CA PHE A 16 -18.66 13.17 8.78
C PHE A 16 -18.27 12.51 7.46
N ASN A 17 -18.87 12.90 6.35
CA ASN A 17 -18.49 12.39 5.03
C ASN A 17 -17.03 12.72 4.71
N GLN A 18 -16.57 13.92 5.04
CA GLN A 18 -15.18 14.33 4.85
C GLN A 18 -14.21 13.48 5.69
N ILE A 19 -14.54 13.19 6.95
CA ILE A 19 -13.76 12.28 7.80
C ILE A 19 -13.68 10.88 7.17
N VAL A 20 -14.81 10.35 6.71
CA VAL A 20 -14.86 9.03 6.07
C VAL A 20 -13.96 8.98 4.82
N GLU A 21 -14.00 10.02 3.98
CA GLU A 21 -13.12 10.12 2.82
C GLU A 21 -11.64 10.20 3.20
N GLN A 22 -11.28 10.97 4.22
CA GLN A 22 -9.89 11.09 4.69
C GLN A 22 -9.36 9.75 5.20
N VAL A 23 -10.17 9.01 5.98
CA VAL A 23 -9.82 7.68 6.46
C VAL A 23 -9.67 6.69 5.30
N ALA A 24 -10.58 6.73 4.32
CA ALA A 24 -10.50 5.87 3.14
C ALA A 24 -9.21 6.12 2.33
N ARG A 25 -8.87 7.39 2.06
CA ARG A 25 -7.63 7.75 1.35
C ARG A 25 -6.38 7.35 2.13
N CYS A 26 -6.38 7.49 3.45
CA CYS A 26 -5.30 7.02 4.30
C CYS A 26 -5.13 5.50 4.19
N ALA A 27 -6.22 4.73 4.26
CA ALA A 27 -6.20 3.29 4.12
C ALA A 27 -5.65 2.83 2.76
N GLU A 28 -6.08 3.48 1.67
CA GLU A 28 -5.55 3.23 0.32
C GLU A 28 -4.05 3.53 0.25
N THR A 29 -3.62 4.68 0.78
CA THR A 29 -2.20 5.07 0.78
C THR A 29 -1.34 4.11 1.58
N LEU A 30 -1.81 3.66 2.75
CA LEU A 30 -1.10 2.68 3.58
C LEU A 30 -1.01 1.31 2.90
N ALA A 31 -2.05 0.89 2.17
CA ALA A 31 -2.05 -0.37 1.42
C ALA A 31 -1.00 -0.38 0.29
N ASP A 32 -0.71 0.79 -0.30
CA ASP A 32 0.32 0.95 -1.33
C ASP A 32 1.75 0.96 -0.76
N ILE A 33 1.92 1.22 0.55
CA ILE A 33 3.21 1.14 1.23
C ILE A 33 3.51 -0.33 1.55
N ARG A 34 4.23 -0.99 0.64
CA ARG A 34 4.68 -2.37 0.85
C ARG A 34 5.80 -2.43 1.88
N SER A 35 5.64 -3.30 2.87
CA SER A 35 6.72 -3.64 3.81
C SER A 35 7.92 -4.27 3.09
N PRO A 36 9.16 -4.09 3.58
CA PRO A 36 10.35 -4.75 3.04
C PRO A 36 10.18 -6.27 2.93
N ALA A 37 9.55 -6.90 3.93
CA ALA A 37 9.27 -8.33 3.94
C ALA A 37 8.39 -8.78 2.77
N HIS A 38 7.27 -8.08 2.53
CA HIS A 38 6.40 -8.34 1.37
C HIS A 38 7.14 -8.19 0.04
N LYS A 39 7.92 -7.10 -0.12
CA LYS A 39 8.70 -6.88 -1.35
C LYS A 39 9.71 -7.99 -1.58
N HIS A 40 10.44 -8.40 -0.54
CA HIS A 40 11.39 -9.51 -0.61
C HIS A 40 10.70 -10.82 -0.99
N GLN A 41 9.54 -11.12 -0.38
CA GLN A 41 8.77 -12.30 -0.71
C GLN A 41 8.30 -12.32 -2.17
N ASP A 42 7.82 -11.19 -2.70
CA ASP A 42 7.43 -11.05 -4.11
C ASP A 42 8.61 -11.33 -5.05
N ASP A 43 9.78 -10.73 -4.77
CA ASP A 43 10.99 -10.91 -5.57
C ASP A 43 11.47 -12.38 -5.55
N VAL A 44 11.46 -13.01 -4.37
CA VAL A 44 11.80 -14.42 -4.17
C VAL A 44 10.83 -15.34 -4.93
N GLN A 45 9.52 -15.08 -4.84
CA GLN A 45 8.51 -15.84 -5.57
C GLN A 45 8.68 -15.72 -7.09
N ALA A 46 8.99 -14.52 -7.59
CA ALA A 46 9.24 -14.30 -9.01
C ALA A 46 10.44 -15.12 -9.52
N VAL A 47 11.51 -15.21 -8.73
CA VAL A 47 12.68 -16.04 -9.09
C VAL A 47 12.37 -17.53 -8.98
N TYR A 48 11.64 -17.97 -7.94
CA TYR A 48 11.20 -19.37 -7.84
C TYR A 48 10.30 -19.79 -8.99
N ALA A 49 9.43 -18.92 -9.49
CA ALA A 49 8.60 -19.19 -10.66
C ALA A 49 9.46 -19.44 -11.91
N LYS A 50 10.49 -18.61 -12.13
CA LYS A 50 11.47 -18.82 -13.22
C LYS A 50 12.22 -20.14 -13.05
N LEU A 51 12.73 -20.41 -11.83
CA LEU A 51 13.44 -21.65 -11.52
C LEU A 51 12.58 -22.89 -11.79
N ARG A 52 11.30 -22.87 -11.39
CA ARG A 52 10.34 -23.94 -11.66
C ARG A 52 10.14 -24.15 -13.15
N ALA A 53 9.95 -23.07 -13.91
CA ALA A 53 9.79 -23.14 -15.36
C ALA A 53 11.04 -23.71 -16.06
N THR A 54 12.25 -23.30 -15.63
CA THR A 54 13.50 -23.84 -16.19
C THR A 54 13.70 -25.31 -15.83
N TRP A 55 13.33 -25.73 -14.62
CA TRP A 55 13.32 -27.15 -14.22
C TRP A 55 12.33 -27.99 -15.03
N GLU A 56 11.17 -27.44 -15.35
CA GLU A 56 10.22 -28.14 -16.22
C GLU A 56 10.78 -28.29 -17.64
N ARG A 57 11.41 -27.24 -18.19
CA ARG A 57 12.05 -27.27 -19.51
C ARG A 57 13.19 -28.28 -19.59
N ILE A 58 14.07 -28.33 -18.58
CA ILE A 58 15.21 -29.26 -18.61
C ILE A 58 14.75 -30.72 -18.56
N SER A 59 13.65 -31.00 -17.84
CA SER A 59 13.06 -32.34 -17.78
C SER A 59 12.49 -32.83 -19.13
N LYS A 60 12.12 -31.89 -20.02
CA LYS A 60 11.53 -32.17 -21.34
C LYS A 60 12.55 -32.07 -22.48
N SER A 61 13.76 -31.57 -22.22
CA SER A 61 14.78 -31.37 -23.24
C SER A 61 15.47 -32.68 -23.63
N SER A 62 15.56 -32.92 -24.94
CA SER A 62 16.24 -34.10 -25.50
C SER A 62 17.69 -33.82 -25.91
N TYR A 63 18.07 -32.55 -26.08
CA TYR A 63 19.38 -32.16 -26.60
C TYR A 63 20.35 -31.82 -25.47
N ALA A 64 21.61 -32.26 -25.59
CA ALA A 64 22.63 -32.01 -24.57
C ALA A 64 22.98 -30.51 -24.45
N SER A 65 23.09 -29.80 -25.57
CA SER A 65 23.42 -28.36 -25.61
C SER A 65 22.32 -27.48 -24.99
N GLU A 66 21.06 -27.82 -25.21
CA GLU A 66 19.93 -27.14 -24.57
C GLU A 66 19.92 -27.39 -23.07
N ARG A 67 20.15 -28.63 -22.62
CA ARG A 67 20.26 -28.95 -21.19
C ARG A 67 21.39 -28.21 -20.51
N GLU A 68 22.54 -28.03 -21.17
CA GLU A 68 23.66 -27.26 -20.63
C GLU A 68 23.29 -25.78 -20.41
N THR A 69 22.57 -25.19 -21.36
CA THR A 69 22.08 -23.80 -21.24
C THR A 69 21.07 -23.67 -20.10
N LEU A 70 20.12 -24.60 -19.99
CA LEU A 70 19.13 -24.61 -18.91
C LEU A 70 19.77 -24.84 -17.54
N GLN A 71 20.84 -25.64 -17.45
CA GLN A 71 21.62 -25.78 -16.21
C GLN A 71 22.32 -24.49 -15.81
N ALA A 72 22.86 -23.74 -16.77
CA ALA A 72 23.44 -22.42 -16.51
C ALA A 72 22.38 -21.42 -16.01
N GLU A 73 21.18 -21.42 -16.61
CA GLU A 73 20.04 -20.62 -16.15
C GLU A 73 19.63 -20.98 -14.71
N ILE A 74 19.54 -22.27 -14.36
CA ILE A 74 19.22 -22.72 -13.00
C ILE A 74 20.27 -22.22 -11.99
N ARG A 75 21.56 -22.32 -12.32
CA ARG A 75 22.64 -21.81 -11.47
C ARG A 75 22.54 -20.29 -11.28
N SER A 76 22.25 -19.56 -12.35
CA SER A 76 22.06 -18.11 -12.30
C SER A 76 20.87 -17.72 -11.42
N HIS A 77 19.72 -18.37 -11.57
CA HIS A 77 18.54 -18.13 -10.72
C HIS A 77 18.79 -18.49 -9.25
N THR A 78 19.57 -19.54 -8.99
CA THR A 78 19.95 -19.92 -7.62
C THR A 78 20.86 -18.88 -6.99
N ALA A 79 21.85 -18.38 -7.74
CA ALA A 79 22.71 -17.28 -7.29
C ALA A 79 21.92 -15.99 -7.03
N GLU A 80 20.90 -15.72 -7.85
CA GLU A 80 20.00 -14.58 -7.65
C GLU A 80 19.18 -14.69 -6.37
N LEU A 81 18.69 -15.88 -6.01
CA LEU A 81 18.01 -16.10 -4.72
C LEU A 81 18.92 -15.82 -3.54
N GLU A 82 20.17 -16.26 -3.60
CA GLU A 82 21.16 -16.01 -2.55
C GLU A 82 21.50 -14.51 -2.45
N ARG A 83 21.65 -13.84 -3.60
CA ARG A 83 21.85 -12.39 -3.66
C ARG A 83 20.66 -11.62 -3.05
N LEU A 84 19.44 -12.02 -3.36
CA LEU A 84 18.23 -11.41 -2.79
C LEU A 84 18.17 -11.59 -1.27
N ARG A 85 18.53 -12.78 -0.77
CA ARG A 85 18.63 -13.05 0.66
C ARG A 85 19.66 -12.15 1.34
N GLN A 86 20.88 -12.09 0.81
CA GLN A 86 21.95 -11.27 1.37
C GLN A 86 21.61 -9.78 1.37
N ASN A 87 21.05 -9.28 0.26
CA ASN A 87 20.62 -7.89 0.16
C ASN A 87 19.51 -7.57 1.16
N TYR A 88 18.56 -8.50 1.36
CA TYR A 88 17.52 -8.34 2.36
C TYR A 88 18.13 -8.27 3.75
N GLU A 89 18.96 -9.23 4.14
CA GLU A 89 19.60 -9.25 5.47
C GLU A 89 20.47 -8.01 5.73
N LEU A 90 21.24 -7.55 4.74
CA LEU A 90 22.11 -6.37 4.86
C LEU A 90 21.36 -5.04 4.87
N GLY A 91 20.30 -4.92 4.05
CA GLY A 91 19.53 -3.70 3.87
C GLY A 91 18.27 -3.62 4.73
N LEU A 92 17.95 -4.67 5.51
CA LEU A 92 16.67 -4.78 6.21
C LEU A 92 16.39 -3.59 7.11
N LYS A 93 17.37 -3.23 7.93
CA LYS A 93 17.21 -2.17 8.93
C LYS A 93 16.91 -0.82 8.28
N ASP A 94 17.63 -0.48 7.21
CA ASP A 94 17.43 0.79 6.50
C ASP A 94 16.08 0.80 5.78
N ALA A 95 15.70 -0.33 5.17
CA ALA A 95 14.40 -0.48 4.51
C ALA A 95 13.22 -0.47 5.49
N GLU A 96 13.39 -1.04 6.69
CA GLU A 96 12.40 -0.98 7.78
C GLU A 96 12.25 0.45 8.29
N ALA A 97 13.35 1.17 8.51
CA ALA A 97 13.30 2.57 8.92
C ALA A 97 12.60 3.46 7.87
N GLU A 98 12.87 3.22 6.57
CA GLU A 98 12.18 3.92 5.49
C GLU A 98 10.68 3.60 5.47
N TYR A 99 10.32 2.32 5.64
CA TYR A 99 8.94 1.87 5.70
C TYR A 99 8.18 2.53 6.88
N GLU A 100 8.74 2.47 8.09
CA GLU A 100 8.16 3.07 9.29
C GLU A 100 7.99 4.58 9.11
N CYS A 101 9.00 5.27 8.58
CA CYS A 101 8.93 6.71 8.30
C CYS A 101 7.79 7.05 7.34
N ARG A 102 7.62 6.28 6.26
CA ARG A 102 6.53 6.50 5.30
C ARG A 102 5.15 6.23 5.92
N VAL A 103 5.02 5.19 6.73
CA VAL A 103 3.78 4.91 7.46
C VAL A 103 3.46 6.05 8.43
N ASP A 104 4.44 6.50 9.21
CA ASP A 104 4.27 7.59 10.19
C ASP A 104 3.82 8.88 9.52
N ILE A 105 4.41 9.25 8.38
CA ILE A 105 4.00 10.44 7.60
C ILE A 105 2.52 10.36 7.21
N VAL A 106 2.06 9.21 6.72
CA VAL A 106 0.66 9.03 6.27
C VAL A 106 -0.30 9.06 7.46
N VAL A 107 0.04 8.40 8.56
CA VAL A 107 -0.77 8.39 9.78
C VAL A 107 -0.85 9.79 10.39
N LYS A 108 0.28 10.51 10.44
CA LYS A 108 0.33 11.88 10.95
C LYS A 108 -0.53 12.83 10.11
N ALA A 109 -0.47 12.71 8.79
CA ALA A 109 -1.32 13.49 7.90
C ALA A 109 -2.82 13.21 8.13
N LEU A 110 -3.21 11.95 8.41
CA LEU A 110 -4.58 11.63 8.80
C LEU A 110 -4.95 12.29 10.13
N CYS A 111 -4.10 12.19 11.16
CA CYS A 111 -4.36 12.82 12.46
C CYS A 111 -4.58 14.33 12.33
N GLU A 112 -3.72 15.03 11.60
CA GLU A 112 -3.84 16.47 11.35
C GLU A 112 -5.17 16.81 10.64
N ALA A 113 -5.57 16.00 9.65
CA ALA A 113 -6.82 16.18 8.92
C ALA A 113 -8.08 15.91 9.79
N LEU A 114 -7.99 14.95 10.70
CA LEU A 114 -9.05 14.64 11.66
C LEU A 114 -9.18 15.73 12.74
N ASP A 115 -8.05 16.27 13.22
CA ASP A 115 -8.03 17.39 14.16
C ASP A 115 -8.68 18.64 13.56
N GLU A 116 -8.41 18.94 12.28
CA GLU A 116 -9.06 20.03 11.55
C GLU A 116 -10.57 19.82 11.40
N SER A 117 -10.97 18.61 11.00
CA SER A 117 -12.39 18.24 10.84
C SER A 117 -13.15 18.32 12.17
N THR A 118 -12.52 17.87 13.25
CA THR A 118 -13.08 17.92 14.61
C THR A 118 -13.17 19.36 15.12
N SER A 119 -12.14 20.18 14.88
CA SER A 119 -12.15 21.61 15.22
C SER A 119 -13.25 22.37 14.49
N THR A 120 -13.47 22.04 13.22
CA THR A 120 -14.57 22.59 12.41
C THR A 120 -15.93 22.22 13.00
N LEU A 121 -16.11 20.95 13.40
CA LEU A 121 -17.34 20.49 14.04
C LEU A 121 -17.61 21.20 15.37
N LEU A 122 -16.58 21.31 16.22
CA LEU A 122 -16.68 21.97 17.53
C LEU A 122 -16.98 23.46 17.39
N THR A 123 -16.38 24.13 16.42
CA THR A 123 -16.66 25.55 16.11
C THR A 123 -18.11 25.72 15.68
N TRP A 124 -18.59 24.88 14.76
CA TRP A 124 -19.99 24.90 14.31
C TRP A 124 -20.98 24.63 15.45
N LEU A 125 -20.69 23.67 16.33
CA LEU A 125 -21.51 23.40 17.51
C LEU A 125 -21.52 24.58 18.50
N SER A 126 -20.39 25.26 18.66
CA SER A 126 -20.21 26.40 19.58
C SER A 126 -20.88 27.68 19.08
N GLU A 127 -20.95 27.89 17.76
CA GLU A 127 -21.64 29.02 17.13
C GLU A 127 -23.17 28.88 17.10
N GLY A 128 -23.69 27.79 17.70
CA GLY A 128 -25.12 27.53 17.83
C GLY A 128 -25.68 26.98 16.53
N GLY A 129 -25.60 25.65 16.34
CA GLY A 129 -26.04 24.89 15.16
C GLY A 129 -27.53 24.99 14.76
N SER A 130 -28.20 26.10 15.04
CA SER A 130 -29.55 26.44 14.60
C SER A 130 -29.77 27.96 14.74
N LYS A 131 -29.49 28.71 13.66
CA LYS A 131 -30.27 29.90 13.34
C LYS A 131 -30.65 29.84 11.86
N GLN A 132 -31.51 28.88 11.51
CA GLN A 132 -32.47 28.98 10.41
C GLN A 132 -33.30 27.71 10.35
N ASP A 133 -34.37 27.67 11.15
CA ASP A 133 -35.62 27.00 10.81
C ASP A 133 -36.73 27.94 11.32
N GLY A 134 -37.07 28.91 10.47
CA GLY A 134 -38.13 29.89 10.63
C GLY A 134 -38.64 30.28 9.26
#